data_AF-A0A966IRY8-F1
#
_entry.id   AF-A0A966IRY8-F1
#
_cell.length_a   1.000
_cell.length_b   1.000
_cell.length_c   1.000
_cell.angle_alpha   90.00
_cell.angle_beta   90.00
_cell.angle_gamma   90.00
#
_symmetry.space_group_name_H-M   'P 1'
#
loop_
_entity.id
_entity.type
_entity.pdbx_description
1 polymer ?
#
loop_
_entity_poly.entity_id
_entity_poly.type
_entity_poly.pdbx_seq_one_letter_code
_entity_poly.pdbx_strand_id
1 'polypeptide(L)' 'MKPDKTKIRNAATIIVVRNKEKNPSVLMGQRGINAAFMPSKFVFPGGAVDDEDLLINFENPINEVCKARLK' A
#
# COMPACT_ATOMS: atom_id res chain seq x y z
N MET A 1 0.59 -20.98 -17.31
CA MET A 1 0.37 -21.50 -15.95
C MET A 1 -0.58 -20.53 -15.23
N LYS A 2 -1.66 -20.99 -14.59
CA LYS A 2 -2.52 -20.07 -13.81
C LYS A 2 -1.77 -19.68 -12.53
N PRO A 3 -1.76 -18.39 -12.13
CA PRO A 3 -1.09 -17.98 -10.90
C PRO A 3 -1.76 -18.64 -9.69
N ASP A 4 -0.95 -19.23 -8.81
CA ASP A 4 -1.43 -19.75 -7.52
C ASP A 4 -1.97 -18.59 -6.68
N LYS A 5 -3.24 -18.71 -6.29
CA LYS A 5 -3.97 -17.72 -5.48
C LYS A 5 -3.72 -17.87 -3.98
N THR A 6 -3.09 -18.97 -3.54
CA THR A 6 -2.78 -19.22 -2.13
C THR A 6 -1.39 -18.73 -1.73
N LYS A 7 -0.51 -18.47 -2.72
CA LYS A 7 0.81 -17.89 -2.49
C LYS A 7 0.70 -16.50 -1.84
N ILE A 8 1.27 -16.34 -0.65
CA ILE A 8 1.43 -15.04 0.01
C ILE A 8 2.36 -14.18 -0.84
N ARG A 9 1.97 -12.93 -1.09
CA ARG A 9 2.72 -11.96 -1.88
C ARG A 9 2.98 -10.72 -1.05
N ASN A 10 4.16 -10.16 -1.23
CA ASN A 10 4.47 -8.85 -0.67
C ASN A 10 3.56 -7.80 -1.30
N ALA A 11 3.08 -6.88 -0.47
CA ALA A 11 2.22 -5.78 -0.87
C ALA A 11 2.54 -4.56 -0.02
N ALA A 12 2.30 -3.38 -0.58
CA ALA A 12 2.47 -2.10 0.10
C ALA A 12 1.20 -1.26 -0.01
N THR A 13 0.99 -0.35 0.94
CA THR A 13 -0.16 0.56 0.99
C THR A 13 0.31 1.93 1.45
N ILE A 14 -0.24 2.98 0.84
CA ILE A 14 0.06 4.38 1.18
C ILE A 14 -1.19 5.00 1.82
N ILE A 15 -1.01 5.61 2.99
CA ILE A 15 -2.05 6.40 3.66
C ILE A 15 -1.69 7.88 3.51
N VAL A 16 -2.36 8.56 2.59
CA VAL A 16 -2.21 10.01 2.42
C VAL A 16 -3.14 10.71 3.39
N VAL A 17 -2.55 11.50 4.30
CA VAL A 17 -3.29 12.28 5.30
C VAL A 17 -3.26 13.76 4.93
N ARG A 18 -4.42 14.40 4.93
CA ARG A 18 -4.59 15.85 4.78
C ARG A 18 -5.10 16.44 6.09
N ASN A 19 -4.70 17.67 6.42
CA ASN A 19 -5.14 18.41 7.61
C ASN A 19 -4.91 17.66 8.94
N LYS A 20 -3.75 16.99 9.06
CA LYS A 20 -3.39 16.04 10.13
C LYS A 20 -3.71 16.53 11.55
N GLU A 21 -3.54 17.82 11.83
CA GLU A 21 -3.64 18.36 13.20
C GLU A 21 -5.03 18.86 13.59
N LYS A 22 -5.85 19.30 12.64
CA LYS A 22 -7.12 20.00 12.93
C LYS A 22 -8.37 19.21 12.53
N ASN A 23 -8.35 18.61 11.34
CA ASN A 23 -9.47 17.82 10.82
C ASN A 23 -8.92 16.78 9.84
N PRO A 24 -8.28 15.72 10.35
CA PRO A 24 -7.57 14.77 9.52
C PRO A 24 -8.54 14.08 8.56
N SER A 25 -8.17 14.05 7.29
CA SER A 25 -8.86 13.28 6.25
C SER A 25 -7.87 12.36 5.55
N VAL A 26 -8.31 11.20 5.10
CA VAL A 26 -7.48 10.23 4.38
C VAL A 26 -7.95 10.06 2.95
N LEU A 27 -7.01 9.88 2.02
CA LEU A 27 -7.33 9.53 0.64
C LEU A 27 -7.74 8.06 0.56
N MET A 28 -8.93 7.81 0.01
CA MET A 28 -9.40 6.46 -0.30
C MET A 28 -9.93 6.43 -1.73
N GLY A 29 -9.78 5.28 -2.39
CA GLY A 29 -10.43 4.97 -3.66
C GLY A 29 -11.53 3.94 -3.44
N GLN A 30 -12.59 3.99 -4.25
CA GLN A 30 -13.57 2.91 -4.31
C GLN A 30 -13.22 1.97 -5.45
N ARG A 31 -13.16 0.66 -5.16
CA ARG A 31 -12.94 -0.34 -6.20
C ARG A 31 -14.13 -0.41 -7.15
N GLY A 32 -13.85 -0.56 -8.44
CA GLY A 32 -14.87 -0.80 -9.44
C GLY A 32 -15.68 -2.07 -9.14
N ILE A 33 -16.93 -2.09 -9.59
CA ILE A 33 -17.85 -3.21 -9.36
C ILE A 33 -17.36 -4.54 -9.96
N ASN A 34 -16.53 -4.47 -11.01
CA ASN A 34 -15.96 -5.62 -11.70
C ASN A 34 -14.56 -6.02 -11.17
N ALA A 35 -14.14 -5.50 -10.02
CA ALA A 35 -12.85 -5.85 -9.45
C ALA A 35 -12.82 -7.34 -9.04
N ALA A 36 -11.77 -8.07 -9.45
CA ALA A 36 -11.62 -9.51 -9.19
C ALA A 36 -11.49 -9.90 -7.71
N PHE A 37 -11.27 -8.92 -6.84
CA PHE A 37 -11.17 -9.08 -5.38
C PHE A 37 -11.92 -7.92 -4.72
N MET A 38 -12.71 -8.16 -3.68
CA MET A 38 -13.41 -7.13 -2.88
C MET A 38 -14.03 -5.95 -3.70
N PRO A 39 -14.95 -6.21 -4.65
CA PRO A 39 -15.60 -5.16 -5.43
C PRO A 39 -16.37 -4.16 -4.55
N SER A 40 -16.49 -2.92 -5.03
CA SER A 40 -17.23 -1.82 -4.39
C SER A 40 -16.75 -1.37 -3.00
N LYS A 41 -15.63 -1.90 -2.49
CA LYS A 41 -15.05 -1.49 -1.21
C LYS A 41 -14.20 -0.22 -1.34
N PHE A 42 -14.21 0.60 -0.29
CA PHE A 42 -13.25 1.67 -0.11
C PHE A 42 -11.93 1.08 0.36
N VAL A 43 -10.84 1.48 -0.28
CA VAL A 43 -9.48 1.00 -0.02
C VAL A 43 -8.51 2.16 -0.02
N PHE A 44 -7.41 2.02 0.71
CA PHE A 44 -6.26 2.91 0.54
C PHE A 44 -5.52 2.58 -0.75
N PRO A 45 -4.85 3.57 -1.38
CA PRO A 45 -3.95 3.32 -2.49
C PRO A 45 -2.86 2.31 -2.12
N GLY A 46 -2.61 1.34 -2.99
CA GLY A 46 -1.64 0.28 -2.75
C GLY A 46 -1.72 -0.83 -3.77
N GLY A 47 -0.86 -1.82 -3.64
CA GLY A 47 -0.73 -2.90 -4.61
C GLY A 47 0.26 -3.98 -4.17
N ALA A 48 0.37 -5.01 -5.01
CA ALA A 48 1.47 -5.96 -4.92
C ALA A 48 2.79 -5.23 -5.19
N VAL A 49 3.87 -5.71 -4.58
CA VAL A 49 5.22 -5.24 -4.89
C VAL A 49 5.64 -5.84 -6.24
N ASP A 50 6.14 -5.00 -7.12
CA ASP A 50 6.78 -5.42 -8.38
C ASP A 50 8.31 -5.57 -8.16
N ASP A 51 8.98 -6.43 -8.92
CA ASP A 51 10.40 -6.72 -8.69
C ASP A 51 11.28 -5.47 -8.89
N GLU A 52 10.84 -4.55 -9.75
CA GLU A 52 11.50 -3.27 -10.02
C GLU A 52 11.47 -2.31 -8.82
N ASP A 53 10.50 -2.45 -7.90
CA ASP A 53 10.42 -1.62 -6.69
C ASP A 53 11.68 -1.79 -5.81
N LEU A 54 12.30 -2.98 -5.85
CA LEU A 54 13.50 -3.32 -5.08
C LEU A 54 14.77 -2.67 -5.63
N LEU A 55 14.72 -2.14 -6.85
CA LEU A 55 15.86 -1.51 -7.52
C LEU A 55 15.92 0.00 -7.27
N ILE A 56 14.92 0.56 -6.58
CA ILE A 56 14.86 1.99 -6.29
C ILE A 56 15.93 2.35 -5.26
N ASN A 57 16.85 3.25 -5.63
CA ASN A 57 17.80 3.84 -4.71
C ASN A 57 17.13 4.92 -3.88
N PHE A 58 17.01 4.70 -2.58
CA PHE A 58 16.51 5.70 -1.64
C PHE A 58 17.61 6.70 -1.28
N GLU A 59 17.36 8.00 -1.49
CA GLU A 59 18.27 9.06 -1.06
C GLU A 59 18.39 9.14 0.47
N ASN A 60 17.30 8.83 1.17
CA ASN A 60 17.23 8.92 2.63
C ASN A 60 16.93 7.55 3.23
N PRO A 61 17.55 7.21 4.37
CA PRO A 61 17.21 5.99 5.09
C PRO A 61 15.77 6.05 5.60
N ILE A 62 15.18 4.87 5.83
CA ILE A 62 13.88 4.79 6.51
C ILE A 62 13.94 5.49 7.87
N ASN A 63 12.88 6.23 8.21
CA ASN A 63 12.79 6.93 9.49
C ASN A 63 13.10 5.99 10.67
N GLU A 64 13.88 6.46 11.65
CA GLU A 64 14.36 5.63 12.78
C GLU A 64 13.22 5.02 13.60
N VAL A 65 12.08 5.72 13.77
CA VAL A 65 10.90 5.17 14.44
C VAL A 65 10.32 3.98 13.67
N CYS A 66 10.24 4.09 12.34
CA CYS A 66 9.80 3.00 11.50
C CYS A 66 10.80 1.84 11.52
N LYS A 67 12.10 2.14 11.45
CA LYS A 67 13.18 1.13 11.53
C LYS A 67 13.13 0.33 12.82
N ALA A 68 12.87 0.99 13.96
CA ALA A 68 12.75 0.33 15.25
C ALA A 68 11.54 -0.60 15.35
N ARG A 69 10.44 -0.30 14.63
CA ARG A 69 9.21 -1.09 14.62
C ARG A 69 9.23 -2.31 13.68
N LEU A 70 10.21 -2.38 12.78
CA LEU A 70 10.38 -3.49 11.84
C LEU A 70 11.23 -4.64 12.41
N LYS A 71 11.73 -4.51 13.65
CA LYS A 71 12.53 -5.54 14.33
C LYS A 71 11.69 -6.54 15.10
#